data_AF-A0A3R9QF64-F1
#
_entry.id   AF-A0A3R9QF64-F1
#
_cell.length_a   1.000
_cell.length_b   1.000
_cell.length_c   1.000
_cell.angle_alpha   90.00
_cell.angle_beta   90.00
_cell.angle_gamma   90.00
#
_symmetry.space_group_name_H-M   'P 1'
#
loop_
_entity.id
_entity.type
_entity.pdbx_description
1 polymer ?
#
loop_
_entity_poly.entity_id
_entity_poly.type
_entity_poly.pdbx_seq_one_letter_code
_entity_poly.pdbx_strand_id
1 'polypeptide(L)'
;MNAIKVIGAIAAVTALALILPALSVAIGWLVGAVVALFFGGLLADGLNVLFGTERFASGDIPAITAVLSLLALFLVAKYTKKEAE
;
A
#
# COMPACT_ATOMS: atom_id res chain seq x y z
N MET A 1 -4.58 -2.61 37.22
CA MET A 1 -5.03 -2.32 35.85
C MET A 1 -6.15 -3.29 35.50
N ASN A 2 -7.39 -2.82 35.35
CA ASN A 2 -8.57 -3.69 35.25
C ASN A 2 -8.51 -4.55 33.97
N ALA A 3 -8.66 -5.87 34.09
CA ALA A 3 -8.54 -6.83 32.97
C ALA A 3 -9.37 -6.46 31.73
N ILE A 4 -10.53 -5.84 31.93
CA ILE A 4 -11.41 -5.32 30.87
C ILE A 4 -10.70 -4.28 29.98
N LYS A 5 -9.87 -3.41 30.56
CA LYS A 5 -9.11 -2.39 29.80
C LYS A 5 -8.04 -3.04 28.91
N VAL A 6 -7.40 -4.11 29.40
CA VAL A 6 -6.39 -4.86 28.64
C VAL A 6 -7.02 -5.60 27.47
N ILE A 7 -8.16 -6.27 27.70
CA ILE A 7 -8.90 -6.97 26.64
C ILE A 7 -9.39 -5.98 25.57
N GLY A 8 -9.92 -4.83 25.99
CA GLY A 8 -10.34 -3.77 25.07
C GLY A 8 -9.19 -3.23 24.21
N ALA A 9 -8.01 -3.03 24.81
CA ALA A 9 -6.83 -2.58 24.09
C ALA A 9 -6.35 -3.62 23.05
N ILE A 10 -6.33 -4.91 23.40
CA ILE A 10 -5.95 -5.99 22.47
C ILE A 10 -6.93 -6.08 21.29
N ALA A 11 -8.23 -5.95 21.55
CA ALA A 11 -9.25 -5.95 20.50
C ALA A 11 -9.08 -4.76 19.55
N ALA A 12 -8.82 -3.56 20.09
CA ALA A 12 -8.61 -2.36 19.29
C ALA A 12 -7.33 -2.44 18.43
N VAL A 13 -6.22 -2.93 18.99
CA VAL A 13 -4.97 -3.13 18.25
C VAL A 13 -5.14 -4.16 17.14
N THR A 14 -5.82 -5.27 17.43
CA THR A 14 -6.11 -6.31 16.44
C THR A 14 -6.99 -5.76 15.30
N ALA A 15 -8.02 -4.98 15.63
CA ALA A 15 -8.88 -4.35 14.63
C ALA A 15 -8.08 -3.36 13.74
N LEU A 16 -7.25 -2.52 14.34
CA LEU A 16 -6.37 -1.59 13.62
C LEU A 16 -5.38 -2.32 12.71
N ALA A 17 -4.78 -3.41 13.18
CA ALA A 17 -3.84 -4.23 12.42
C ALA A 17 -4.47 -4.85 11.15
N LEU A 18 -5.79 -5.05 11.13
CA LEU A 18 -6.52 -5.57 9.97
C LEU A 18 -7.04 -4.45 9.06
N ILE A 19 -7.50 -3.34 9.64
CA ILE A 19 -8.11 -2.22 8.90
C ILE A 19 -7.04 -1.39 8.17
N LEU A 20 -5.89 -1.15 8.80
CA LEU A 20 -4.83 -0.31 8.21
C LEU A 20 -4.28 -0.87 6.88
N PRO A 21 -3.97 -2.17 6.75
CA PRO A 21 -3.62 -2.77 5.46
C PRO A 21 -4.68 -2.56 4.39
N ALA A 22 -5.95 -2.80 4.73
CA ALA A 22 -7.06 -2.67 3.79
C ALA A 22 -7.23 -1.21 3.31
N LEU A 23 -7.14 -0.25 4.23
CA LEU A 23 -7.19 1.17 3.90
C LEU A 23 -6.00 1.59 3.03
N SER A 24 -4.79 1.10 3.33
CA SER A 24 -3.60 1.40 2.52
C SER A 24 -3.76 0.91 1.08
N VAL A 25 -4.25 -0.32 0.89
CA VAL A 25 -4.55 -0.87 -0.44
C VAL A 25 -5.62 -0.04 -1.15
N ALA A 26 -6.70 0.31 -0.46
CA ALA A 26 -7.80 1.09 -1.06
C ALA A 26 -7.33 2.49 -1.51
N ILE A 27 -6.58 3.19 -0.65
CA ILE A 27 -6.03 4.52 -0.97
C ILE A 27 -5.00 4.41 -2.10
N GLY A 28 -4.09 3.44 -2.03
CA GLY A 28 -3.10 3.20 -3.08
C GLY A 28 -3.72 2.91 -4.43
N TRP A 29 -4.80 2.12 -4.45
CA TRP A 29 -5.56 1.84 -5.66
C TRP A 29 -6.23 3.10 -6.21
N LEU A 30 -6.87 3.90 -5.37
CA LEU A 30 -7.52 5.16 -5.80
C LEU A 30 -6.52 6.15 -6.37
N VAL A 31 -5.38 6.34 -5.70
CA VAL A 31 -4.29 7.19 -6.21
C VAL A 31 -3.76 6.64 -7.54
N GLY A 32 -3.53 5.33 -7.62
CA GLY A 32 -3.08 4.69 -8.86
C GLY A 32 -4.10 4.80 -10.00
N ALA A 33 -5.40 4.78 -9.71
CA ALA A 33 -6.47 5.04 -10.67
C ALA A 33 -6.41 6.46 -11.22
N VAL A 34 -6.22 7.46 -10.37
CA VAL A 34 -6.03 8.85 -10.82
C VAL A 34 -4.76 8.97 -11.66
N VAL A 35 -3.65 8.37 -11.24
CA VAL A 35 -2.40 8.37 -12.00
C VAL A 35 -2.57 7.68 -13.35
N ALA A 36 -3.29 6.57 -13.42
CA ALA A 36 -3.54 5.83 -14.65
C ALA A 36 -4.29 6.68 -15.68
N LEU A 37 -5.21 7.56 -15.26
CA LEU A 37 -5.95 8.44 -16.16
C LEU A 37 -5.04 9.42 -16.92
N PHE A 38 -3.96 9.90 -16.29
CA PHE A 38 -3.07 10.91 -16.89
C PHE A 38 -1.78 10.33 -17.45
N PHE A 39 -1.24 9.29 -16.81
CA PHE A 39 0.11 8.76 -17.06
C PHE A 39 0.14 7.24 -17.27
N GLY A 40 -1.00 6.57 -17.33
CA GLY A 40 -1.06 5.11 -17.37
C GLY A 40 -0.35 4.50 -18.57
N GLY A 41 -0.42 5.12 -19.76
CA GLY A 41 0.26 4.65 -20.96
C GLY A 41 1.78 4.73 -20.81
N LEU A 42 2.27 5.92 -20.42
CA LEU A 42 3.69 6.17 -20.19
C LEU A 42 4.29 5.21 -19.15
N LEU A 43 3.58 4.98 -18.04
CA LEU A 43 4.04 4.08 -16.98
C LEU A 43 4.04 2.62 -17.43
N ALA A 44 3.01 2.17 -18.13
CA ALA A 44 2.93 0.81 -18.65
C ALA A 44 4.05 0.54 -19.67
N ASP A 45 4.26 1.46 -20.62
CA ASP A 45 5.33 1.37 -21.62
C ASP A 45 6.71 1.41 -20.94
N GLY A 46 6.90 2.28 -19.95
CA GLY A 46 8.13 2.33 -19.17
C GLY A 46 8.43 1.02 -18.45
N LEU A 47 7.43 0.41 -17.82
CA LEU A 47 7.58 -0.90 -17.18
C LEU A 47 7.89 -2.00 -18.20
N ASN A 48 7.20 -2.00 -19.33
CA ASN A 48 7.44 -2.93 -20.43
C ASN A 48 8.86 -2.82 -20.99
N VAL A 49 9.38 -1.60 -21.18
CA VAL A 49 10.77 -1.37 -21.60
C VAL A 49 11.76 -1.82 -20.54
N LEU A 50 11.53 -1.50 -19.26
CA LEU A 50 12.43 -1.86 -18.16
C LEU A 50 12.56 -3.37 -17.98
N PHE A 51 11.46 -4.10 -18.13
CA PHE A 51 11.43 -5.56 -17.96
C PHE A 51 11.59 -6.33 -19.27
N GLY A 52 11.61 -5.65 -20.43
CA GLY A 52 11.66 -6.28 -21.74
C GLY A 52 10.44 -7.16 -22.05
N THR A 53 9.24 -6.70 -21.67
CA THR A 53 7.98 -7.45 -21.84
C THR A 53 6.89 -6.57 -22.46
N GLU A 54 5.76 -7.14 -22.87
CA GLU A 54 4.54 -6.41 -23.28
C GLU A 54 3.36 -6.66 -22.31
N ARG A 55 3.67 -7.06 -21.08
CA ARG A 55 2.67 -7.57 -20.14
C ARG A 55 1.90 -6.47 -19.42
N PHE A 56 2.52 -5.31 -19.21
CA PHE A 56 1.92 -4.23 -18.43
C PHE A 56 1.01 -3.39 -19.30
N ALA A 57 -0.20 -3.13 -18.80
CA ALA A 57 -1.14 -2.21 -19.37
C ALA A 57 -1.45 -1.06 -18.40
N SER A 58 -1.96 0.05 -18.91
CA SER A 58 -2.35 1.20 -18.09
C SER A 58 -3.37 0.84 -17.00
N GLY A 59 -4.22 -0.16 -17.27
CA GLY A 59 -5.19 -0.70 -16.32
C GLY A 59 -4.57 -1.44 -15.13
N ASP A 60 -3.29 -1.82 -15.20
CA ASP A 60 -2.58 -2.51 -14.11
C ASP A 60 -1.98 -1.54 -13.09
N ILE A 61 -1.77 -0.28 -13.48
CA ILE A 61 -1.16 0.75 -12.63
C ILE A 61 -1.88 0.91 -11.28
N PRO A 62 -3.22 0.94 -11.19
CA PRO A 62 -3.93 1.02 -9.91
C PRO A 62 -3.60 -0.14 -8.97
N ALA A 63 -3.55 -1.36 -9.50
CA ALA A 63 -3.21 -2.55 -8.71
C ALA A 63 -1.74 -2.52 -8.25
N ILE A 64 -0.83 -2.12 -9.13
CA ILE A 64 0.59 -1.96 -8.81
C ILE A 64 0.76 -0.91 -7.70
N THR A 65 0.12 0.25 -7.80
CA THR A 65 0.17 1.29 -6.77
C THR A 65 -0.43 0.81 -5.45
N ALA A 66 -1.53 0.07 -5.46
CA ALA A 66 -2.13 -0.50 -4.25
C ALA A 66 -1.16 -1.44 -3.50
N VAL A 67 -0.47 -2.31 -4.23
CA VAL A 67 0.54 -3.21 -3.67
C VAL A 67 1.73 -2.42 -3.13
N LEU A 68 2.21 -1.41 -3.86
CA LEU A 68 3.30 -0.55 -3.41
C LEU A 68 2.94 0.24 -2.15
N SER A 69 1.70 0.75 -2.03
CA SER A 69 1.21 1.42 -0.82
C SER A 69 1.17 0.48 0.39
N LEU A 70 0.75 -0.77 0.19
CA LEU A 70 0.79 -1.78 1.24
C LEU A 70 2.23 -2.09 1.67
N LEU A 71 3.15 -2.27 0.72
CA LEU A 71 4.56 -2.49 1.01
C LEU A 71 5.18 -1.29 1.74
N ALA A 72 4.85 -0.07 1.32
CA ALA A 72 5.30 1.16 1.96
C ALA A 72 4.83 1.23 3.43
N LEU A 73 3.60 0.83 3.74
CA LEU A 73 3.09 0.78 5.12
C LEU A 73 3.99 -0.06 6.03
N PHE A 74 4.43 -1.25 5.57
CA PHE A 74 5.28 -2.14 6.36
C PHE A 74 6.76 -1.76 6.33
N LEU A 75 7.27 -1.26 5.20
CA LEU A 75 8.66 -0.84 5.05
C LEU A 75 8.94 0.46 5.80
N VAL A 76 8.10 1.48 5.65
CA VAL A 76 8.26 2.76 6.35
C VAL A 76 8.20 2.57 7.86
N ALA A 77 7.29 1.72 8.36
CA ALA A 77 7.23 1.35 9.78
C ALA A 77 8.55 0.73 10.30
N LYS A 78 9.32 0.06 9.43
CA LYS A 78 10.63 -0.50 9.78
C LYS A 78 11.75 0.55 9.78
N TYR A 79 11.70 1.53 8.86
CA TYR A 79 12.73 2.57 8.75
C TYR A 79 12.57 3.70 9.77
N THR A 80 11.35 4.13 10.10
CA THR A 80 11.12 5.16 11.13
C THR A 80 11.50 4.69 12.54
N LYS A 81 11.48 3.37 12.78
CA LYS A 81 11.92 2.80 14.06
C LYS A 81 13.44 2.82 14.25
N LYS A 82 14.21 2.87 13.16
CA LYS A 82 15.68 2.84 13.18
C LYS A 82 16.30 4.22 13.53
N GLU A 83 15.57 5.30 13.33
CA GLU A 83 16.04 6.67 13.66
C GLU A 83 15.73 7.09 15.10
N ALA A 84 15.03 6.25 15.87
CA ALA A 84 14.63 6.53 17.25
C ALA A 84 15.45 5.73 18.30
N GLU A 85 16.46 4.97 17.86
CA GLU A 85 17.47 4.27 18.70
C GLU A 85 18.82 4.99 18.60
#